data_AF-A0A3C0FP64-F1
#
_entry.id   AF-A0A3C0FP64-F1
#
_cell.length_a   1.000
_cell.length_b   1.000
_cell.length_c   1.000
_cell.angle_alpha   90.00
_cell.angle_beta   90.00
_cell.angle_gamma   90.00
#
_symmetry.space_group_name_H-M   'P 1'
#
loop_
_entity.id
_entity.type
_entity.pdbx_description
1 polymer ?
#
loop_
_entity_poly.entity_id
_entity_poly.type
_entity_poly.pdbx_seq_one_letter_code
_entity_poly.pdbx_strand_id
1 'polypeptide(L)' 'MCSEHNPVKRPTREEAEEAVRTLLRWAGDDPDREGLRGTPDRVARSYGEFFAGYQQDPAEILRRTFEET' A
#
# COMPACT_ATOMS: atom_id res chain seq x y z
N MET A 1 26.92 -8.37 6.55
CA MET A 1 25.92 -9.06 7.39
C MET A 1 24.57 -8.80 6.76
N CYS A 2 24.03 -9.79 6.04
CA CYS A 2 22.72 -9.68 5.40
C CYS A 2 21.65 -9.78 6.50
N SER A 3 20.82 -8.74 6.60
CA SER A 3 19.72 -8.71 7.57
C SER A 3 18.72 -9.83 7.26
N GLU A 4 18.43 -10.69 8.25
CA GLU A 4 17.39 -11.70 8.15
C GLU A 4 16.03 -11.01 8.01
N HIS A 5 15.40 -11.16 6.84
CA HIS A 5 14.07 -10.64 6.57
C HIS A 5 13.05 -11.59 7.19
N ASN A 6 12.57 -11.30 8.40
CA ASN A 6 11.42 -12.00 8.96
C ASN A 6 10.17 -11.65 8.12
N PRO A 7 9.47 -12.62 7.50
CA PRO A 7 8.28 -12.29 6.72
C PRO A 7 7.18 -11.81 7.66
N VAL A 8 6.91 -10.50 7.62
CA VAL A 8 5.77 -9.91 8.33
C VAL A 8 4.50 -10.56 7.79
N LYS A 9 3.72 -11.21 8.66
CA LYS A 9 2.41 -11.77 8.31
C LYS A 9 1.52 -10.63 7.82
N ARG A 10 1.18 -10.63 6.52
CA ARG A 10 0.29 -9.62 5.93
C ARG A 10 -1.15 -9.86 6.38
N PRO A 11 -1.88 -8.82 6.81
CA PRO A 11 -3.31 -8.92 7.07
C PRO A 11 -4.07 -9.15 5.75
N THR A 12 -5.30 -9.62 5.89
CA THR A 12 -6.29 -9.68 4.82
C THR A 12 -6.70 -8.28 4.35
N ARG A 13 -7.35 -8.21 3.19
CA ARG A 13 -7.83 -6.95 2.64
C ARG A 13 -8.91 -6.34 3.53
N GLU A 14 -9.80 -7.18 4.05
CA GLU A 14 -10.88 -6.81 4.95
C GLU A 14 -10.33 -6.20 6.25
N GLU A 15 -9.29 -6.81 6.83
CA GLU A 15 -8.60 -6.24 8.00
C GLU A 15 -7.96 -4.88 7.72
N ALA A 16 -7.39 -4.69 6.53
CA ALA A 16 -6.84 -3.40 6.12
C ALA A 16 -7.93 -2.34 5.93
N GLU A 17 -9.07 -2.69 5.32
CA GLU A 17 -10.22 -1.79 5.17
C GLU A 17 -10.81 -1.40 6.53
N GLU A 18 -10.96 -2.35 7.47
CA GLU A 18 -11.42 -2.07 8.83
C GLU A 18 -10.45 -1.16 9.62
N ALA A 19 -9.15 -1.29 9.37
CA ALA A 19 -8.17 -0.35 9.91
C ALA A 19 -8.41 1.07 9.38
N VAL A 20 -8.69 1.23 8.08
CA VAL A 20 -9.05 2.54 7.50
C VAL A 20 -10.35 3.08 8.09
N ARG A 21 -11.38 2.25 8.28
CA ARG A 21 -12.62 2.67 8.98
C ARG A 21 -12.33 3.15 10.41
N THR A 22 -11.40 2.49 11.09
CA THR A 22 -10.94 2.91 12.42
C THR A 22 -10.27 4.27 12.40
N LEU A 23 -9.41 4.54 11.40
CA LEU A 23 -8.78 5.86 11.22
C LEU A 23 -9.80 6.96 10.92
N LEU A 24 -10.81 6.67 10.09
CA LEU A 24 -11.89 7.63 9.79
C LEU A 24 -12.69 8.01 11.03
N ARG A 25 -13.07 7.01 11.85
CA ARG A 25 -13.75 7.26 13.14
C ARG A 25 -12.86 8.02 14.10
N TRP A 26 -11.59 7.67 14.19
CA TRP A 26 -10.61 8.39 15.03
C TRP A 26 -10.46 9.86 14.60
N ALA A 27 -10.56 10.16 13.31
CA ALA A 27 -10.56 11.52 12.76
C ALA A 27 -11.88 12.29 12.99
N GLY A 28 -12.92 11.64 13.55
CA GLY A 28 -14.22 12.25 13.83
C GLY A 28 -15.21 12.20 12.67
N ASP A 29 -14.98 11.34 11.66
CA ASP A 29 -15.88 11.18 10.51
C ASP A 29 -16.66 9.85 10.58
N ASP A 30 -17.78 9.77 9.86
CA ASP A 30 -18.62 8.58 9.75
C ASP A 30 -18.23 7.75 8.52
N PRO A 31 -17.62 6.55 8.65
CA PRO A 31 -17.24 5.72 7.52
C PRO A 31 -18.45 5.19 6.72
N ASP A 32 -19.67 5.23 7.27
CA ASP A 32 -20.90 4.78 6.63
C ASP A 32 -21.66 5.88 5.89
N ARG A 33 -21.18 7.12 5.91
CA ARG A 33 -21.75 8.20 5.09
C ARG A 33 -21.44 7.96 3.61
N GLU A 34 -22.36 8.38 2.74
CA GLU A 34 -22.31 8.14 1.28
C GLU A 34 -20.93 8.42 0.67
N GLY A 35 -20.31 9.56 1.01
CA GLY A 35 -19.01 9.97 0.48
C GLY A 35 -17.81 9.14 0.95
N LEU A 36 -17.95 8.33 2.00
CA LEU A 36 -16.85 7.55 2.60
C LEU A 36 -17.01 6.04 2.50
N ARG A 37 -18.18 5.50 2.13
CA ARG A 37 -18.39 4.05 2.03
C ARG A 37 -17.35 3.34 1.15
N GLY A 38 -16.95 3.98 0.05
CA GLY A 38 -15.92 3.47 -0.86
C GLY A 38 -14.48 3.88 -0.51
N THR A 39 -14.26 4.64 0.56
CA THR A 39 -12.94 5.13 0.94
C THR A 39 -12.01 4.03 1.45
N PRO A 40 -12.45 3.08 2.32
CA PRO A 40 -11.58 1.98 2.76
C PRO A 40 -10.97 1.19 1.60
N ASP A 41 -11.80 0.78 0.65
CA ASP A 41 -11.41 0.08 -0.58
C ASP A 41 -10.37 0.87 -1.39
N ARG A 42 -10.63 2.17 -1.63
CA ARG A 42 -9.74 3.03 -2.42
C ARG A 42 -8.39 3.21 -1.73
N VAL A 43 -8.38 3.42 -0.41
CA VAL A 43 -7.15 3.58 0.36
C VAL A 43 -6.30 2.30 0.34
N ALA A 44 -6.91 1.13 0.52
CA ALA A 44 -6.21 -0.15 0.44
C ALA A 44 -5.55 -0.36 -0.93
N ARG A 45 -6.25 0.01 -2.02
CA ARG A 45 -5.69 -0.04 -3.39
C ARG A 45 -4.53 0.95 -3.58
N SER A 46 -4.71 2.21 -3.17
CA SER A 46 -3.65 3.23 -3.28
C SER A 46 -2.37 2.85 -2.52
N TYR A 47 -2.48 2.20 -1.36
CA TYR A 47 -1.30 1.68 -0.65
C TYR A 47 -0.55 0.62 -1.47
N GLY A 48 -1.27 -0.23 -2.20
CA GLY A 48 -0.67 -1.17 -3.13
C GLY A 48 0.16 -0.48 -4.22
N GLU A 49 -0.33 0.66 -4.74
CA GLU A 49 0.36 1.45 -5.75
C GLU A 49 1.56 2.22 -5.18
N PHE A 50 1.37 2.94 -4.06
CA PHE A 50 2.42 3.73 -3.42
C PHE A 50 3.62 2.89 -3.00
N PHE A 51 3.38 1.66 -2.56
CA PHE A 51 4.40 0.75 -2.07
C PHE A 51 4.75 -0.37 -3.06
N ALA A 52 4.27 -0.28 -4.31
CA ALA A 52 4.56 -1.28 -5.34
C ALA A 52 6.06 -1.48 -5.56
N GLY A 53 6.86 -0.42 -5.42
CA GLY A 53 8.31 -0.44 -5.59
C GLY A 53 9.05 -1.38 -4.64
N TYR A 54 8.51 -1.69 -3.45
CA TYR A 54 9.14 -2.66 -2.54
C TYR A 54 9.13 -4.10 -3.05
N GLN A 55 8.30 -4.39 -4.06
CA GLN A 55 8.24 -5.70 -4.70
C GLN A 55 8.96 -5.72 -6.06
N GLN A 56 9.57 -4.61 -6.46
CA GLN A 56 10.29 -4.48 -7.73
C GLN A 56 11.80 -4.66 -7.51
N ASP A 57 12.48 -5.24 -8.49
CA ASP A 57 13.94 -5.29 -8.51
C ASP A 57 14.49 -3.97 -9.10
N PRO A 58 15.22 -3.15 -8.32
CA PRO A 58 15.83 -1.92 -8.83
C PRO A 58 16.86 -2.18 -9.94
N ALA A 59 17.50 -3.35 -9.98
CA ALA A 59 18.46 -3.68 -11.03
C ALA A 59 17.78 -3.88 -12.39
N GLU A 60 16.57 -4.46 -12.41
CA GLU A 60 15.79 -4.57 -13.64
C GLU A 60 15.37 -3.22 -14.19
N ILE A 61 15.00 -2.28 -13.30
CA ILE A 61 14.61 -0.91 -13.67
C ILE A 61 15.77 -0.16 -14.33
N LEU A 62 17.00 -0.35 -13.82
CA LEU A 62 18.20 0.34 -14.28
C LEU A 62 18.92 -0.35 -15.45
N ARG A 63 18.39 -1.47 -15.96
CA ARG A 63 19.08 -2.33 -16.94
C ARG A 63 19.29 -1.68 -18.31
N ARG A 64 18.53 -0.63 -18.67
CA ARG A 64 18.68 0.07 -19.97
C ARG A 64 19.61 1.27 -19.84
N THR A 65 20.75 1.20 -20.51
CA THR A 65 21.67 2.33 -20.73
C THR A 65 21.74 2.67 -22.22
N PHE A 66 21.88 3.96 -22.54
CA PHE A 66 22.13 4.43 -23.92
C PHE A 66 23.61 4.79 -24.05
N GLU A 67 24.24 4.47 -25.17
CA GLU A 67 25.57 4.96 -25.53
C GLU A 67 25.41 6.25 -26.34
N GLU A 68 26.16 7.31 -25.99
CA GLU A 68 26.26 8.50 -26.84
C GLU A 68 27.11 8.17 -28.06
N THR A 69 26.59 8.47 -29.26
CA THR A 69 27.28 8.31 -30.55
C THR A 69 27.84 9.65 -31.00
#